data_AF-A0A3R8RAY0-F1
#
_entry.id   AF-A0A3R8RAY0-F1
#
_cell.length_a   1.000
_cell.length_b   1.000
_cell.length_c   1.000
_cell.angle_alpha   90.00
_cell.angle_beta   90.00
_cell.angle_gamma   90.00
#
_symmetry.space_group_name_H-M   'P 1'
#
loop_
_entity.id
_entity.type
_entity.pdbx_description
1 polymer ?
#
loop_
_entity_poly.entity_id
_entity_poly.type
_entity_poly.pdbx_seq_one_letter_code
_entity_poly.pdbx_strand_id
1 'polypeptide(L)'
;MKHTFGKTVVTLLASTVLLAACGSKNTASSPDYELKDVQFPLEKSVTLKFMTASSPLAPADPNEKLIFQRLEEETGVHIEWTNYQSDFGEKRNLDIASGDLPDAIHNDGASDVELMNWAKQGVIVPVEDLIDEHMPNLKKILDENPEYRSMITAPDGHIYSFPWIEELGEGKESIHTVSDIAWINKEWLDKLGLEMPKTTDDLIKVLEAFKTKDPNGNGKADEIPMSFVNGNGGEDFKILFGAFGVGDNDEHIVVNNDGTVDFTADNEDYKEGVEFMRTLQEKGLIDPEAFEQDWNTYLAKGSENLYGVYFTWDKA
;
A
#
# COMPACT_ATOMS: atom_id res chain seq x y z
N MET A 1 -25.30 28.24 -88.78
CA MET A 1 -26.31 27.24 -88.38
C MET A 1 -25.71 25.85 -88.55
N LYS A 2 -25.30 25.24 -87.43
CA LYS A 2 -24.90 23.84 -87.16
C LYS A 2 -23.81 23.87 -86.07
N HIS A 3 -24.11 23.18 -84.98
CA HIS A 3 -23.43 23.17 -83.70
C HIS A 3 -22.12 22.37 -83.72
N THR A 4 -21.18 22.76 -82.85
CA THR A 4 -20.41 21.79 -82.07
C THR A 4 -20.11 22.35 -80.68
N PHE A 5 -20.40 21.51 -79.69
CA PHE A 5 -20.48 21.79 -78.27
C PHE A 5 -19.14 21.42 -77.62
N GLY A 6 -18.41 22.38 -77.06
CA GLY A 6 -17.20 22.14 -76.29
C GLY A 6 -17.51 22.15 -74.80
N LYS A 7 -17.42 20.99 -74.14
CA LYS A 7 -17.59 20.81 -72.69
C LYS A 7 -16.34 21.30 -71.96
N THR A 8 -16.46 22.33 -71.13
CA THR A 8 -15.49 22.61 -70.05
C THR A 8 -16.14 22.22 -68.74
N VAL A 9 -15.70 21.10 -68.17
CA VAL A 9 -16.09 20.62 -66.86
C VAL A 9 -15.28 21.40 -65.83
N VAL A 10 -15.99 22.17 -65.00
CA VAL A 10 -15.47 22.77 -63.77
C VAL A 10 -15.50 21.68 -62.71
N THR A 11 -14.34 21.17 -62.31
CA THR A 11 -14.22 20.21 -61.21
C THR A 11 -14.41 20.95 -59.89
N LEU A 12 -15.61 20.82 -59.32
CA LEU A 12 -15.94 21.24 -57.96
C LEU A 12 -15.19 20.32 -56.99
N LEU A 13 -14.20 20.85 -56.27
CA LEU A 13 -13.53 20.14 -55.17
C LEU A 13 -14.54 19.97 -54.03
N ALA A 14 -15.19 18.80 -53.98
CA ALA A 14 -16.08 18.42 -52.90
C ALA A 14 -15.24 18.02 -51.68
N SER A 15 -15.54 18.66 -50.56
CA SER A 15 -14.99 18.46 -49.24
C SER A 15 -15.22 17.03 -48.73
N THR A 16 -14.15 16.34 -48.37
CA THR A 16 -14.19 15.27 -47.37
C THR A 16 -13.20 15.61 -46.27
N VAL A 17 -13.65 16.47 -45.36
CA VAL A 17 -13.12 16.51 -44.00
C VAL A 17 -13.54 15.18 -43.38
N LEU A 18 -12.60 14.24 -43.29
CA LEU A 18 -12.74 13.07 -42.43
C LEU A 18 -12.75 13.59 -40.99
N LEU A 19 -13.95 13.91 -40.50
CA LEU A 19 -14.24 13.85 -39.07
C LEU A 19 -14.00 12.39 -38.66
N ALA A 20 -12.79 12.10 -38.17
CA ALA A 20 -12.57 10.96 -37.30
C ALA A 20 -13.38 11.24 -36.04
N ALA A 21 -14.58 10.68 -36.03
CA ALA A 21 -15.49 10.70 -34.90
C ALA A 21 -14.78 10.11 -33.68
N CYS A 22 -14.87 10.84 -32.58
CA CYS A 22 -14.70 10.30 -31.24
C CYS A 22 -15.65 9.09 -31.10
N GLY A 23 -15.09 7.90 -31.25
CA GLY A 23 -15.70 6.65 -30.86
C GLY A 23 -14.71 6.00 -29.91
N SER A 24 -15.04 6.02 -28.63
CA SER A 24 -14.38 5.27 -27.56
C SER A 24 -14.33 3.79 -27.93
N LYS A 25 -13.24 3.38 -28.60
CA LYS A 25 -12.79 2.01 -28.59
C LYS A 25 -11.86 1.90 -27.40
N ASN A 26 -12.18 1.02 -26.45
CA ASN A 26 -11.19 0.48 -25.53
C ASN A 26 -10.08 -0.14 -26.38
N THR A 27 -9.04 0.64 -26.68
CA THR A 27 -7.78 0.12 -27.17
C THR A 27 -7.04 -0.40 -25.96
N ALA A 28 -6.83 -1.71 -25.90
CA ALA A 28 -5.93 -2.32 -24.94
C ALA A 28 -4.54 -1.63 -25.00
N SER A 29 -3.84 -1.59 -23.86
CA SER A 29 -2.57 -0.88 -23.73
C SER A 29 -1.46 -1.51 -24.57
N SER A 30 -1.47 -2.84 -24.65
CA SER A 30 -0.67 -3.66 -25.55
C SER A 30 -1.49 -4.33 -26.66
N PRO A 31 -0.84 -4.77 -27.76
CA PRO A 31 -1.49 -5.55 -28.81
C PRO A 31 -2.06 -6.87 -28.28
N ASP A 32 -3.17 -7.32 -28.87
CA ASP A 32 -3.61 -8.72 -28.69
C ASP A 32 -2.64 -9.63 -29.44
N TYR A 33 -1.89 -10.44 -28.69
CA TYR A 33 -0.91 -11.38 -29.23
C TYR A 33 -1.53 -12.71 -29.71
N GLU A 34 -2.85 -12.90 -29.50
CA GLU A 34 -3.62 -14.10 -29.89
C GLU A 34 -2.94 -15.43 -29.49
N LEU A 35 -2.23 -15.43 -28.35
CA LEU A 35 -1.53 -16.61 -27.85
C LEU A 35 -2.54 -17.70 -27.45
N LYS A 36 -2.21 -18.95 -27.77
CA LYS A 36 -2.97 -20.15 -27.36
C LYS A 36 -2.02 -21.14 -26.74
N ASP A 37 -2.50 -21.89 -25.75
CA ASP A 37 -1.75 -22.94 -25.06
C ASP A 37 -0.38 -22.43 -24.56
N VAL A 38 -0.41 -21.30 -23.82
CA VAL A 38 0.79 -20.58 -23.34
C VAL A 38 1.74 -21.52 -22.59
N GLN A 39 2.97 -21.62 -23.09
CA GLN A 39 4.08 -22.28 -22.41
C GLN A 39 5.27 -21.33 -22.33
N PHE A 40 5.93 -21.33 -21.18
CA PHE A 40 7.09 -20.49 -20.92
C PHE A 40 8.39 -21.27 -21.10
N PRO A 41 9.45 -20.64 -21.64
CA PRO A 41 9.48 -19.29 -22.22
C PRO A 41 8.70 -19.22 -23.55
N LEU A 42 8.12 -18.05 -23.87
CA LEU A 42 7.41 -17.83 -25.13
C LEU A 42 8.36 -17.88 -26.33
N GLU A 43 7.94 -18.53 -27.42
CA GLU A 43 8.73 -18.59 -28.67
C GLU A 43 8.94 -17.22 -29.33
N LYS A 44 7.94 -16.33 -29.17
CA LYS A 44 8.01 -14.95 -29.60
C LYS A 44 7.87 -14.07 -28.37
N SER A 45 8.84 -13.16 -28.20
CA SER A 45 8.77 -12.20 -27.12
C SER A 45 7.55 -11.29 -27.28
N VAL A 46 6.86 -11.06 -26.18
CA VAL A 46 5.70 -10.16 -26.08
C VAL A 46 6.01 -9.05 -25.09
N THR A 47 5.34 -7.92 -25.24
CA THR A 47 5.53 -6.74 -24.38
C THR A 47 4.20 -6.35 -23.75
N LEU A 48 4.19 -6.27 -22.42
CA LEU A 48 3.06 -5.75 -21.65
C LEU A 48 3.47 -4.46 -20.95
N LYS A 49 2.54 -3.54 -20.75
CA LYS A 49 2.80 -2.31 -19.99
C LYS A 49 2.17 -2.43 -18.62
N PHE A 50 2.99 -2.45 -17.57
CA PHE A 50 2.50 -2.50 -16.20
C PHE A 50 2.81 -1.21 -15.47
N MET A 51 1.86 -0.76 -14.67
CA MET A 51 2.11 0.26 -13.65
C MET A 51 2.58 -0.43 -12.36
N THR A 52 3.51 0.16 -11.62
CA THR A 52 3.95 -0.38 -10.32
C THR A 52 4.34 0.71 -9.33
N ALA A 53 4.26 0.38 -8.04
CA ALA A 53 4.90 1.11 -6.95
C ALA A 53 6.26 0.50 -6.60
N SER A 54 7.25 1.32 -6.24
CA SER A 54 8.50 0.84 -5.65
C SER A 54 9.19 1.86 -4.74
N SER A 55 10.13 1.42 -3.90
CA SER A 55 10.91 2.32 -3.04
C SER A 55 11.72 3.35 -3.86
N PRO A 56 11.86 4.61 -3.39
CA PRO A 56 12.81 5.58 -3.95
C PRO A 56 14.27 5.13 -3.94
N LEU A 57 14.63 4.16 -3.09
CA LEU A 57 15.97 3.58 -3.03
C LEU A 57 16.22 2.51 -4.11
N ALA A 58 15.16 2.01 -4.74
CA ALA A 58 15.25 1.06 -5.83
C ALA A 58 15.58 1.76 -7.16
N PRO A 59 16.11 1.03 -8.17
CA PRO A 59 16.24 1.56 -9.52
C PRO A 59 14.90 2.09 -10.06
N ALA A 60 14.99 3.19 -10.82
CA ALA A 60 13.81 3.81 -11.43
C ALA A 60 13.16 2.90 -12.48
N ASP A 61 13.95 2.14 -13.23
CA ASP A 61 13.45 1.05 -14.09
C ASP A 61 13.50 -0.27 -13.32
N PRO A 62 12.36 -0.91 -13.02
CA PRO A 62 12.34 -2.23 -12.39
C PRO A 62 13.13 -3.30 -13.16
N ASN A 63 13.30 -3.20 -14.48
CA ASN A 63 14.08 -4.17 -15.27
C ASN A 63 15.59 -4.16 -14.94
N GLU A 64 16.08 -3.18 -14.18
CA GLU A 64 17.43 -3.21 -13.62
C GLU A 64 17.57 -4.16 -12.42
N LYS A 65 16.45 -4.61 -11.82
CA LYS A 65 16.47 -5.58 -10.71
C LYS A 65 16.65 -6.98 -11.26
N LEU A 66 17.59 -7.73 -10.65
CA LEU A 66 17.93 -9.10 -11.05
C LEU A 66 16.73 -10.05 -11.11
N ILE A 67 15.72 -9.85 -10.25
CA ILE A 67 14.48 -10.65 -10.28
C ILE A 67 13.75 -10.49 -11.62
N PHE A 68 13.56 -9.26 -12.10
CA PHE A 68 12.82 -9.02 -13.34
C PHE A 68 13.63 -9.42 -14.59
N GLN A 69 14.96 -9.31 -14.53
CA GLN A 69 15.85 -9.83 -15.59
C GLN A 69 15.68 -11.35 -15.78
N ARG A 70 15.71 -12.10 -14.69
CA ARG A 70 15.51 -13.56 -14.73
C ARG A 70 14.09 -13.93 -15.14
N LEU A 71 13.09 -13.18 -14.66
CA LEU A 71 11.70 -13.42 -15.02
C LEU A 71 11.46 -13.20 -16.52
N GLU A 72 12.04 -12.16 -17.12
CA GLU A 72 11.98 -11.93 -18.57
C GLU A 72 12.65 -13.07 -19.35
N GLU A 73 13.81 -13.56 -18.90
CA GLU A 73 14.49 -14.71 -19.52
C GLU A 73 13.67 -16.01 -19.43
N GLU A 74 13.05 -16.28 -18.28
CA GLU A 74 12.29 -17.52 -18.04
C GLU A 74 10.91 -17.52 -18.73
N THR A 75 10.30 -16.34 -18.92
CA THR A 75 8.95 -16.21 -19.50
C THR A 75 8.98 -15.77 -20.97
N GLY A 76 10.01 -15.07 -21.42
CA GLY A 76 10.01 -14.39 -22.72
C GLY A 76 9.07 -13.17 -22.78
N VAL A 77 8.55 -12.69 -21.65
CA VAL A 77 7.67 -11.52 -21.55
C VAL A 77 8.50 -10.32 -21.09
N HIS A 78 8.56 -9.28 -21.91
CA HIS A 78 9.12 -8.00 -21.53
C HIS A 78 8.04 -7.11 -20.89
N ILE A 79 8.37 -6.43 -19.80
CA ILE A 79 7.45 -5.48 -19.16
C ILE A 79 7.98 -4.05 -19.34
N GLU A 80 7.19 -3.21 -19.98
CA GLU A 80 7.38 -1.75 -20.00
C GLU A 80 6.74 -1.15 -18.74
N TRP A 81 7.56 -0.69 -17.81
CA TRP A 81 7.07 -0.21 -16.51
C TRP A 81 6.74 1.28 -16.51
N THR A 82 5.56 1.62 -16.01
CA THR A 82 5.27 2.93 -15.40
C THR A 82 5.50 2.80 -13.89
N ASN A 83 6.71 3.14 -13.43
CA ASN A 83 7.10 3.00 -12.03
C ASN A 83 6.95 4.34 -11.27
N TYR A 84 6.06 4.39 -10.28
CA TYR A 84 5.97 5.53 -9.37
C TYR A 84 6.63 5.20 -8.03
N GLN A 85 7.66 5.97 -7.69
CA GLN A 85 8.40 5.82 -6.42
C GLN A 85 7.87 6.72 -5.28
N SER A 86 6.89 7.58 -5.60
CA SER A 86 6.18 8.45 -4.66
C SER A 86 4.77 8.72 -5.20
N ASP A 87 3.83 9.05 -4.31
CA ASP A 87 2.48 9.51 -4.65
C ASP A 87 1.73 8.52 -5.57
N PHE A 88 1.99 7.22 -5.41
CA PHE A 88 1.52 6.19 -6.33
C PHE A 88 0.00 6.19 -6.47
N GLY A 89 -0.75 6.23 -5.37
CA GLY A 89 -2.22 6.24 -5.40
C GLY A 89 -2.80 7.45 -6.15
N GLU A 90 -2.23 8.65 -5.96
CA GLU A 90 -2.67 9.86 -6.68
C GLU A 90 -2.38 9.76 -8.18
N LYS A 91 -1.17 9.33 -8.55
CA LYS A 91 -0.75 9.20 -9.96
C LYS A 91 -1.53 8.09 -10.67
N ARG A 92 -1.70 6.93 -10.03
CA ARG A 92 -2.55 5.83 -10.51
C ARG A 92 -3.98 6.31 -10.77
N ASN A 93 -4.58 7.05 -9.82
CA ASN A 93 -5.93 7.56 -9.97
C ASN A 93 -6.05 8.60 -11.10
N LEU A 94 -5.02 9.42 -11.31
CA LEU A 94 -4.95 10.36 -12.42
C LEU A 94 -4.93 9.63 -13.78
N ASP A 95 -4.10 8.59 -13.90
CA ASP A 95 -3.99 7.79 -15.12
C ASP A 95 -5.31 7.06 -15.44
N ILE A 96 -5.92 6.43 -14.43
CA ILE A 96 -7.25 5.81 -14.55
C ILE A 96 -8.29 6.84 -15.03
N ALA A 97 -8.32 8.04 -14.43
CA ALA A 97 -9.26 9.10 -14.81
C ALA A 97 -9.02 9.65 -16.23
N SER A 98 -7.76 9.62 -16.70
CA SER A 98 -7.38 10.05 -18.05
C SER A 98 -7.67 9.01 -19.13
N GLY A 99 -7.90 7.76 -18.74
CA GLY A 99 -8.08 6.62 -19.65
C GLY A 99 -6.76 6.04 -20.18
N ASP A 100 -5.61 6.48 -19.67
CA ASP A 100 -4.29 5.95 -19.99
C ASP A 100 -3.99 4.70 -19.13
N LEU A 101 -4.82 3.66 -19.30
CA LEU A 101 -4.72 2.44 -18.50
C LEU A 101 -3.57 1.56 -18.97
N PRO A 102 -2.73 1.02 -18.06
CA PRO A 102 -1.79 -0.05 -18.37
C PRO A 102 -2.54 -1.37 -18.63
N ASP A 103 -1.81 -2.41 -19.04
CA ASP A 103 -2.38 -3.77 -19.15
C ASP A 103 -2.64 -4.41 -17.78
N ALA A 104 -1.86 -4.03 -16.76
CA ALA A 104 -2.09 -4.38 -15.36
C ALA A 104 -1.48 -3.34 -14.41
N ILE A 105 -2.02 -3.28 -13.19
CA ILE A 105 -1.44 -2.52 -12.08
C ILE A 105 -0.84 -3.53 -11.10
N HIS A 106 0.48 -3.52 -10.99
CA HIS A 106 1.28 -4.44 -10.20
C HIS A 106 1.67 -3.79 -8.86
N ASN A 107 1.67 -4.58 -7.77
CA ASN A 107 2.03 -4.09 -6.43
C ASN A 107 1.23 -2.84 -6.01
N ASP A 108 -0.09 -2.89 -6.26
CA ASP A 108 -1.01 -1.74 -6.16
C ASP A 108 -1.43 -1.40 -4.73
N GLY A 109 -1.80 -2.42 -3.94
CA GLY A 109 -2.29 -2.24 -2.58
C GLY A 109 -3.63 -1.48 -2.51
N ALA A 110 -4.49 -1.61 -3.53
CA ALA A 110 -5.81 -0.99 -3.53
C ALA A 110 -6.73 -1.56 -2.44
N SER A 111 -7.58 -0.68 -1.90
CA SER A 111 -8.65 -1.05 -0.98
C SER A 111 -9.81 -1.78 -1.66
N ASP A 112 -10.61 -2.52 -0.89
CA ASP A 112 -11.84 -3.17 -1.38
C ASP A 112 -12.80 -2.18 -2.04
N VAL A 113 -12.91 -0.96 -1.49
CA VAL A 113 -13.77 0.10 -2.03
C VAL A 113 -13.28 0.53 -3.42
N GLU A 114 -11.97 0.69 -3.60
CA GLU A 114 -11.37 1.03 -4.88
C GLU A 114 -11.59 -0.08 -5.91
N LEU A 115 -11.28 -1.33 -5.57
CA LEU A 115 -11.49 -2.49 -6.44
C LEU A 115 -12.95 -2.58 -6.90
N MET A 116 -13.91 -2.45 -5.98
CA MET A 116 -15.34 -2.50 -6.32
C MET A 116 -15.78 -1.29 -7.18
N ASN A 117 -15.18 -0.12 -7.00
CA ASN A 117 -15.44 1.04 -7.85
C ASN A 117 -14.89 0.83 -9.27
N TRP A 118 -13.66 0.35 -9.39
CA TRP A 118 -13.02 0.07 -10.66
C TRP A 118 -13.71 -1.04 -11.44
N ALA A 119 -14.15 -2.10 -10.74
CA ALA A 119 -14.94 -3.18 -11.34
C ALA A 119 -16.26 -2.65 -11.91
N LYS A 120 -16.99 -1.82 -11.14
CA LYS A 120 -18.24 -1.18 -11.62
C LYS A 120 -18.03 -0.24 -12.80
N GLN A 121 -16.88 0.42 -12.85
CA GLN A 121 -16.50 1.33 -13.94
C GLN A 121 -15.93 0.58 -15.15
N GLY A 122 -15.65 -0.73 -15.04
CA GLY A 122 -15.03 -1.52 -16.10
C GLY A 122 -13.54 -1.20 -16.32
N VAL A 123 -12.87 -0.64 -15.30
CA VAL A 123 -11.43 -0.37 -15.30
C VAL A 123 -10.64 -1.67 -15.10
N ILE A 124 -11.17 -2.59 -14.29
CA ILE A 124 -10.61 -3.92 -14.05
C ILE A 124 -11.63 -5.00 -14.45
N VAL A 125 -11.15 -6.22 -14.67
CA VAL A 125 -11.94 -7.37 -15.13
C VAL A 125 -11.96 -8.48 -14.09
N PRO A 126 -13.01 -9.32 -14.06
CA PRO A 126 -13.00 -10.56 -13.28
C PRO A 126 -11.91 -11.53 -13.81
N VAL A 127 -11.24 -12.24 -12.92
CA VAL A 127 -10.09 -13.10 -13.24
C VAL A 127 -10.25 -14.56 -12.78
N GLU A 128 -11.36 -14.94 -12.16
CA GLU A 128 -11.56 -16.30 -11.65
C GLU A 128 -11.44 -17.39 -12.72
N ASP A 129 -11.96 -17.15 -13.93
CA ASP A 129 -11.84 -18.08 -15.05
C ASP A 129 -10.37 -18.23 -15.49
N LEU A 130 -9.60 -17.13 -15.50
CA LEU A 130 -8.16 -17.15 -15.81
C LEU A 130 -7.39 -17.97 -14.77
N ILE A 131 -7.76 -17.84 -13.49
CA ILE A 131 -7.17 -18.63 -12.40
C ILE A 131 -7.43 -20.12 -12.65
N ASP A 132 -8.69 -20.48 -12.94
CA ASP A 132 -9.11 -21.86 -13.05
C ASP A 132 -8.60 -22.57 -14.31
N GLU A 133 -8.44 -21.84 -15.42
CA GLU A 133 -8.00 -22.37 -16.71
C GLU A 133 -6.48 -22.27 -16.95
N HIS A 134 -5.81 -21.25 -16.40
CA HIS A 134 -4.44 -20.90 -16.82
C HIS A 134 -3.42 -20.75 -15.69
N MET A 135 -3.83 -20.70 -14.41
CA MET A 135 -2.91 -20.43 -13.29
C MET A 135 -2.78 -21.63 -12.33
N PRO A 136 -2.16 -22.76 -12.75
CA PRO A 136 -2.12 -23.98 -11.94
C PRO A 136 -1.42 -23.79 -10.59
N ASN A 137 -0.46 -22.87 -10.49
CA ASN A 137 0.24 -22.58 -9.24
C ASN A 137 -0.68 -21.89 -8.21
N LEU A 138 -1.37 -20.82 -8.63
CA LEU A 138 -2.30 -20.10 -7.75
C LEU A 138 -3.52 -20.96 -7.43
N LYS A 139 -4.07 -21.66 -8.44
CA LYS A 139 -5.19 -22.59 -8.25
C LYS A 139 -4.90 -23.62 -7.17
N LYS A 140 -3.70 -24.23 -7.20
CA LYS A 140 -3.29 -25.19 -6.17
C LYS A 140 -3.30 -24.56 -4.76
N ILE A 141 -2.76 -23.34 -4.61
CA ILE A 141 -2.75 -22.63 -3.31
C ILE A 141 -4.17 -22.40 -2.80
N LEU A 142 -5.08 -21.97 -3.68
CA LEU A 142 -6.49 -21.70 -3.34
C LEU A 142 -7.30 -22.98 -3.06
N ASP A 143 -6.97 -24.09 -3.72
CA ASP A 143 -7.60 -25.40 -3.48
C ASP A 143 -7.16 -26.00 -2.14
N GLU A 144 -5.88 -25.80 -1.76
CA GLU A 144 -5.33 -26.24 -0.46
C GLU A 144 -5.82 -25.35 0.70
N ASN A 145 -6.12 -24.08 0.44
CA ASN A 145 -6.52 -23.07 1.43
C ASN A 145 -7.80 -22.32 0.99
N PRO A 146 -8.98 -22.94 1.11
CA PRO A 146 -10.24 -22.38 0.60
C PRO A 146 -10.64 -21.03 1.23
N GLU A 147 -10.12 -20.71 2.42
CA GLU A 147 -10.28 -19.42 3.07
C GLU A 147 -9.70 -18.28 2.22
N TYR A 148 -8.56 -18.46 1.56
CA TYR A 148 -7.98 -17.42 0.69
C TYR A 148 -8.86 -17.16 -0.52
N ARG A 149 -9.42 -18.22 -1.13
CA ARG A 149 -10.38 -18.07 -2.22
C ARG A 149 -11.61 -17.30 -1.75
N SER A 150 -12.11 -17.60 -0.54
CA SER A 150 -13.25 -16.88 0.03
C SER A 150 -12.92 -15.41 0.31
N MET A 151 -11.73 -15.08 0.78
CA MET A 151 -11.32 -13.70 1.10
C MET A 151 -11.22 -12.82 -0.15
N ILE A 152 -10.79 -13.38 -1.28
CA ILE A 152 -10.61 -12.62 -2.53
C ILE A 152 -11.84 -12.63 -3.46
N THR A 153 -12.91 -13.36 -3.08
CA THR A 153 -14.15 -13.43 -3.86
C THR A 153 -15.13 -12.36 -3.41
N ALA A 154 -15.47 -11.43 -4.29
CA ALA A 154 -16.44 -10.38 -4.03
C ALA A 154 -17.88 -10.94 -3.85
N PRO A 155 -18.82 -10.18 -3.26
CA PRO A 155 -20.19 -10.64 -3.04
C PRO A 155 -20.99 -10.99 -4.31
N ASP A 156 -20.57 -10.51 -5.48
CA ASP A 156 -21.14 -10.88 -6.79
C ASP A 156 -20.56 -12.18 -7.37
N GLY A 157 -19.59 -12.78 -6.69
CA GLY A 157 -18.96 -14.05 -7.04
C GLY A 157 -17.68 -13.92 -7.87
N HIS A 158 -17.24 -12.70 -8.18
CA HIS A 158 -16.06 -12.46 -9.00
C HIS A 158 -14.79 -12.25 -8.16
N ILE A 159 -13.64 -12.57 -8.75
CA ILE A 159 -12.31 -12.22 -8.21
C ILE A 159 -11.76 -11.10 -9.08
N TYR A 160 -11.38 -9.97 -8.47
CA TYR A 160 -10.96 -8.77 -9.21
C TYR A 160 -9.47 -8.41 -9.09
N SER A 161 -8.73 -9.15 -8.26
CA SER A 161 -7.30 -8.94 -8.04
C SER A 161 -6.59 -10.25 -7.66
N PHE A 162 -5.27 -10.28 -7.79
CA PHE A 162 -4.44 -11.37 -7.30
C PHE A 162 -3.89 -11.03 -5.90
N PRO A 163 -3.99 -11.94 -4.91
CA PRO A 163 -3.59 -11.63 -3.54
C PRO A 163 -2.07 -11.68 -3.36
N TRP A 164 -1.60 -10.94 -2.35
CA TRP A 164 -0.36 -11.25 -1.66
C TRP A 164 -0.68 -12.12 -0.44
N ILE A 165 0.00 -13.26 -0.30
CA ILE A 165 -0.17 -14.19 0.81
C ILE A 165 1.21 -14.44 1.43
N GLU A 166 1.32 -14.15 2.72
CA GLU A 166 2.49 -14.45 3.54
C GLU A 166 2.02 -15.13 4.84
N GLU A 167 2.48 -16.35 5.07
CA GLU A 167 2.17 -17.12 6.28
C GLU A 167 3.42 -17.21 7.16
N LEU A 168 3.39 -16.52 8.30
CA LEU A 168 4.46 -16.53 9.30
C LEU A 168 3.85 -16.72 10.70
N GLY A 169 3.49 -17.95 11.01
CA GLY A 169 2.70 -18.32 12.20
C GLY A 169 1.19 -18.34 11.90
N GLU A 170 0.41 -18.88 12.83
CA GLU A 170 -1.04 -19.08 12.65
C GLU A 170 -1.85 -18.43 13.77
N GLY A 171 -3.04 -17.94 13.42
CA GLY A 171 -3.97 -17.32 14.38
C GLY A 171 -3.30 -16.21 15.19
N LYS A 172 -3.37 -16.30 16.52
CA LYS A 172 -2.78 -15.32 17.45
C LYS A 172 -1.25 -15.39 17.55
N GLU A 173 -0.63 -16.43 17.00
CA GLU A 173 0.83 -16.59 16.94
C GLU A 173 1.40 -16.06 15.61
N SER A 174 0.54 -15.59 14.70
CA SER A 174 0.96 -14.92 13.48
C SER A 174 1.83 -13.71 13.80
N ILE A 175 2.90 -13.52 13.04
CA ILE A 175 3.77 -12.36 13.14
C ILE A 175 2.99 -11.05 12.93
N HIS A 176 1.89 -11.10 12.15
CA HIS A 176 1.03 -9.96 11.85
C HIS A 176 0.03 -9.61 12.96
N THR A 177 0.04 -10.33 14.09
CA THR A 177 -0.89 -10.07 15.21
C THR A 177 -0.70 -8.67 15.81
N VAL A 178 0.53 -8.16 15.80
CA VAL A 178 0.88 -6.82 16.29
C VAL A 178 1.92 -6.23 15.35
N SER A 179 1.59 -5.14 14.67
CA SER A 179 2.50 -4.47 13.73
C SER A 179 3.25 -3.30 14.35
N ASP A 180 2.62 -2.60 15.28
CA ASP A 180 3.07 -1.34 15.86
C ASP A 180 3.70 -1.53 17.25
N ILE A 181 4.73 -2.38 17.30
CA ILE A 181 5.39 -2.75 18.56
C ILE A 181 6.05 -1.53 19.19
N ALA A 182 5.69 -1.24 20.45
CA ALA A 182 6.33 -0.22 21.25
C ALA A 182 7.70 -0.70 21.79
N TRP A 183 8.73 0.09 21.53
CA TRP A 183 10.10 -0.09 22.01
C TRP A 183 10.46 1.01 23.00
N ILE A 184 11.25 0.69 24.03
CA ILE A 184 11.70 1.64 25.04
C ILE A 184 13.21 1.56 25.25
N ASN A 185 13.84 2.72 25.40
CA ASN A 185 15.27 2.85 25.61
C ASN A 185 15.67 2.37 27.01
N LYS A 186 16.09 1.11 27.08
CA LYS A 186 16.48 0.48 28.34
C LYS A 186 17.77 1.06 28.91
N GLU A 187 18.69 1.51 28.08
CA GLU A 187 19.93 2.15 28.54
C GLU A 187 19.62 3.45 29.30
N TRP A 188 18.62 4.20 28.83
CA TRP A 188 18.15 5.40 29.50
C TRP A 188 17.47 5.09 30.83
N LEU A 189 16.64 4.03 30.91
CA LEU A 189 16.07 3.57 32.17
C LEU A 189 17.18 3.24 33.19
N ASP A 190 18.16 2.44 32.79
CA ASP A 190 19.25 2.00 33.66
C ASP A 190 20.10 3.19 34.14
N LYS A 191 20.42 4.14 33.25
CA LYS A 191 21.21 5.34 33.60
C LYS A 191 20.47 6.26 34.58
N LEU A 192 19.16 6.38 34.45
CA LEU A 192 18.33 7.19 35.34
C LEU A 192 17.88 6.45 36.61
N GLY A 193 18.18 5.15 36.72
CA GLY A 193 17.74 4.30 37.83
C GLY A 193 16.22 4.11 37.87
N LEU A 194 15.57 4.08 36.71
CA LEU A 194 14.13 3.91 36.56
C LEU A 194 13.78 2.44 36.32
N GLU A 195 12.66 1.99 36.88
CA GLU A 195 12.10 0.68 36.54
C GLU A 195 11.33 0.75 35.21
N MET A 196 11.17 -0.41 34.56
CA MET A 196 10.29 -0.55 33.40
C MET A 196 8.85 -0.15 33.80
N PRO A 197 8.19 0.78 33.07
CA PRO A 197 6.83 1.22 33.41
C PRO A 197 5.83 0.07 33.32
N LYS A 198 4.90 0.00 34.28
CA LYS A 198 3.86 -1.03 34.35
C LYS A 198 2.46 -0.48 34.14
N THR A 199 2.34 0.85 34.10
CA THR A 199 1.09 1.59 33.94
C THR A 199 1.34 2.79 33.03
N THR A 200 0.28 3.33 32.44
CA THR A 200 0.33 4.57 31.64
C THR A 200 0.82 5.76 32.47
N ASP A 201 0.46 5.83 33.76
CA ASP A 201 0.99 6.83 34.70
C ASP A 201 2.50 6.70 34.95
N ASP A 202 3.01 5.48 35.03
CA ASP A 202 4.46 5.25 35.16
C ASP A 202 5.18 5.60 33.86
N LEU A 203 4.57 5.30 32.72
CA LEU A 203 5.08 5.68 31.41
C LEU A 203 5.22 7.21 31.30
N ILE A 204 4.21 7.99 31.72
CA ILE A 204 4.29 9.46 31.75
C ILE A 204 5.51 9.94 32.54
N LYS A 205 5.73 9.39 33.75
CA LYS A 205 6.87 9.78 34.61
C LYS A 205 8.22 9.41 33.97
N VAL A 206 8.30 8.27 33.30
CA VAL A 206 9.50 7.84 32.57
C VAL A 206 9.79 8.78 31.41
N LEU A 207 8.79 9.12 30.60
CA LEU A 207 8.91 10.06 29.49
C LEU A 207 9.32 11.46 29.97
N GLU A 208 8.74 11.95 31.07
CA GLU A 208 9.15 13.23 31.70
C GLU A 208 10.61 13.19 32.16
N ALA A 209 11.08 12.05 32.68
CA ALA A 209 12.47 11.87 33.08
C ALA A 209 13.41 11.84 31.87
N PHE A 210 13.04 11.14 30.78
CA PHE A 210 13.79 11.15 29.52
C PHE A 210 13.94 12.56 28.96
N LYS A 211 12.88 13.36 29.01
CA LYS A 211 12.90 14.75 28.54
C LYS A 211 13.85 15.67 29.33
N THR A 212 13.99 15.44 30.64
CA THR A 212 14.53 16.46 31.55
C THR A 212 15.85 16.08 32.23
N LYS A 213 16.27 14.82 32.15
CA LYS A 213 17.43 14.31 32.89
C LYS A 213 18.64 13.93 32.04
N ASP A 214 18.67 14.30 30.76
CA ASP A 214 19.82 14.08 29.86
C ASP A 214 20.31 12.61 29.88
N PRO A 215 19.42 11.63 29.64
CA PRO A 215 19.82 10.22 29.64
C PRO A 215 20.82 9.89 28.53
N ASN A 216 20.99 10.70 27.48
CA ASN A 216 22.09 10.49 26.54
C ASN A 216 23.44 11.08 27.04
N GLY A 217 23.41 12.06 27.95
CA GLY A 217 24.56 12.61 28.67
C GLY A 217 25.38 13.60 27.86
N ASN A 218 24.80 14.22 26.84
CA ASN A 218 25.50 15.17 25.97
C ASN A 218 25.34 16.63 26.44
N GLY A 219 24.57 16.87 27.51
CA GLY A 219 24.33 18.19 28.10
C GLY A 219 23.37 19.08 27.30
N LYS A 220 22.67 18.52 26.31
CA LYS A 220 21.59 19.17 25.54
C LYS A 220 20.27 18.48 25.89
N ALA A 221 19.17 19.17 25.62
CA ALA A 221 17.83 18.59 25.72
C ALA A 221 17.38 18.20 24.31
N ASP A 222 18.03 17.19 23.74
CA ASP A 222 17.75 16.66 22.40
C ASP A 222 17.09 15.28 22.42
N GLU A 223 16.83 14.73 23.60
CA GLU A 223 16.00 13.54 23.75
C GLU A 223 14.56 13.80 23.32
N ILE A 224 14.04 12.86 22.53
CA ILE A 224 12.65 12.78 22.10
C ILE A 224 11.99 11.70 22.95
N PRO A 225 11.16 12.06 23.95
CA PRO A 225 10.63 11.06 24.89
C PRO A 225 9.80 10.00 24.19
N MET A 226 8.89 10.38 23.29
CA MET A 226 8.12 9.46 22.46
C MET A 226 8.01 9.98 21.02
N SER A 227 8.23 9.11 20.03
CA SER A 227 8.02 9.42 18.61
C SER A 227 7.25 8.29 17.91
N PHE A 228 6.56 8.64 16.82
CA PHE A 228 5.77 7.74 15.98
C PHE A 228 5.60 8.38 14.58
N VAL A 229 5.20 7.60 13.59
CA VAL A 229 4.72 8.10 12.30
C VAL A 229 3.21 7.95 12.27
N ASN A 230 2.50 9.08 12.28
CA ASN A 230 1.04 9.09 12.36
C ASN A 230 0.39 8.45 11.13
N GLY A 231 -0.47 7.45 11.34
CA GLY A 231 -1.28 6.83 10.29
C GLY A 231 -1.44 5.33 10.44
N ASN A 232 -1.40 4.63 9.31
CA ASN A 232 -1.43 3.17 9.25
C ASN A 232 0.00 2.62 9.28
N GLY A 233 0.15 1.34 9.66
CA GLY A 233 1.42 0.63 9.65
C GLY A 233 2.08 0.52 11.03
N GLY A 234 3.32 0.01 11.02
CA GLY A 234 4.03 -0.42 12.24
C GLY A 234 4.64 0.71 13.07
N GLU A 235 4.57 1.95 12.61
CA GLU A 235 5.19 3.10 13.28
C GLU A 235 4.21 3.99 14.04
N ASP A 236 2.92 3.64 14.04
CA ASP A 236 1.88 4.39 14.73
C ASP A 236 1.80 4.03 16.24
N PHE A 237 1.06 4.81 17.03
CA PHE A 237 0.98 4.65 18.49
C PHE A 237 -0.24 3.85 18.98
N LYS A 238 -1.13 3.42 18.08
CA LYS A 238 -2.44 2.85 18.41
C LYS A 238 -2.40 1.61 19.33
N ILE A 239 -1.31 0.84 19.38
CA ILE A 239 -1.11 -0.25 20.34
C ILE A 239 -1.33 0.19 21.79
N LEU A 240 -1.04 1.46 22.12
CA LEU A 240 -1.23 1.99 23.46
C LEU A 240 -2.70 2.06 23.88
N PHE A 241 -3.63 2.07 22.91
CA PHE A 241 -5.06 2.18 23.19
C PHE A 241 -5.59 0.91 23.88
N GLY A 242 -4.92 -0.24 23.68
CA GLY A 242 -5.23 -1.48 24.39
C GLY A 242 -5.06 -1.38 25.92
N ALA A 243 -4.41 -0.33 26.44
CA ALA A 243 -4.33 -0.08 27.87
C ALA A 243 -5.65 0.46 28.48
N PHE A 244 -6.56 0.99 27.65
CA PHE A 244 -7.81 1.62 28.07
C PHE A 244 -9.04 0.75 27.82
N GLY A 245 -8.91 -0.26 26.97
CA GLY A 245 -10.01 -1.19 26.69
C GLY A 245 -9.72 -2.09 25.50
N VAL A 246 -10.61 -2.07 24.51
CA VAL A 246 -10.59 -2.94 23.32
C VAL A 246 -9.31 -2.73 22.50
N GLY A 247 -8.78 -1.50 22.47
CA GLY A 247 -7.64 -1.13 21.63
C GLY A 247 -8.08 -0.70 20.24
N ASP A 248 -7.11 -0.60 19.33
CA ASP A 248 -7.33 -0.17 17.95
C ASP A 248 -6.35 -0.84 16.99
N ASN A 249 -6.68 -0.86 15.70
CA ASN A 249 -5.86 -1.36 14.59
C ASN A 249 -6.05 -0.48 13.34
N ASP A 250 -5.35 -0.78 12.25
CA ASP A 250 -5.39 0.03 11.02
C ASP A 250 -6.79 0.06 10.37
N GLU A 251 -7.59 -0.98 10.55
CA GLU A 251 -8.96 -1.05 10.03
C GLU A 251 -9.99 -0.40 10.95
N HIS A 252 -9.61 -0.06 12.19
CA HIS A 252 -10.49 0.36 13.28
C HIS A 252 -11.64 -0.63 13.54
N ILE A 253 -11.40 -1.92 13.31
CA ILE A 253 -12.41 -2.97 13.39
C ILE A 253 -11.87 -4.16 14.16
N VAL A 254 -12.64 -4.63 15.14
CA VAL A 254 -12.39 -5.91 15.82
C VAL A 254 -13.62 -6.80 15.79
N VAL A 255 -13.43 -8.09 16.03
CA VAL A 255 -14.51 -9.05 16.25
C VAL A 255 -14.50 -9.49 17.70
N ASN A 256 -15.57 -9.16 18.42
CA ASN A 256 -15.75 -9.53 19.83
C ASN A 256 -15.94 -11.04 20.01
N ASN A 257 -15.73 -11.52 21.24
CA ASN A 257 -15.91 -12.93 21.60
C ASN A 257 -17.35 -13.45 21.37
N ASP A 258 -18.34 -12.57 21.28
CA ASP A 258 -19.73 -12.91 20.97
C ASP A 258 -20.04 -12.91 19.47
N GLY A 259 -19.04 -12.63 18.63
CA GLY A 259 -19.13 -12.59 17.17
C GLY A 259 -19.64 -11.26 16.61
N THR A 260 -19.83 -10.22 17.43
CA THR A 260 -20.18 -8.89 16.95
C THR A 260 -18.96 -8.16 16.41
N VAL A 261 -19.16 -7.38 15.35
CA VAL A 261 -18.15 -6.47 14.79
C VAL A 261 -18.24 -5.16 15.54
N ASP A 262 -17.10 -4.64 15.97
CA ASP A 262 -16.98 -3.39 16.72
C ASP A 262 -16.08 -2.41 15.96
N PHE A 263 -16.55 -1.17 15.84
CA PHE A 263 -15.78 -0.08 15.24
C PHE A 263 -15.07 0.67 16.36
N THR A 264 -13.79 0.38 16.54
CA THR A 264 -13.02 0.79 17.73
C THR A 264 -12.96 2.31 17.91
N ALA A 265 -12.93 3.09 16.83
CA ALA A 265 -12.72 4.53 16.88
C ALA A 265 -13.94 5.35 17.34
N ASP A 266 -15.10 4.73 17.59
CA ASP A 266 -16.27 5.41 18.21
C ASP A 266 -16.53 5.01 19.68
N ASN A 267 -15.68 4.13 20.24
CA ASN A 267 -15.80 3.68 21.62
C ASN A 267 -15.30 4.72 22.64
N GLU A 268 -15.82 4.65 23.87
CA GLU A 268 -15.36 5.54 24.97
C GLU A 268 -13.91 5.23 25.40
N ASP A 269 -13.46 3.98 25.31
CA ASP A 269 -12.07 3.60 25.63
C ASP A 269 -11.06 4.13 24.60
N TYR A 270 -11.44 4.23 23.33
CA TYR A 270 -10.67 4.94 22.30
C TYR A 270 -10.49 6.40 22.67
N LYS A 271 -11.56 7.08 23.11
CA LYS A 271 -11.48 8.46 23.58
C LYS A 271 -10.55 8.61 24.80
N GLU A 272 -10.55 7.67 25.74
CA GLU A 272 -9.58 7.66 26.85
C GLU A 272 -8.14 7.52 26.35
N GLY A 273 -7.89 6.68 25.34
CA GLY A 273 -6.59 6.59 24.65
C GLY A 273 -6.15 7.91 24.01
N VAL A 274 -7.08 8.61 23.33
CA VAL A 274 -6.81 9.95 22.76
C VAL A 274 -6.52 10.98 23.85
N GLU A 275 -7.25 10.97 24.97
CA GLU A 275 -7.01 11.85 26.12
C GLU A 275 -5.63 11.60 26.76
N PHE A 276 -5.18 10.35 26.79
CA PHE A 276 -3.82 10.00 27.19
C PHE A 276 -2.76 10.57 26.23
N MET A 277 -2.92 10.39 24.92
CA MET A 277 -2.00 10.96 23.92
C MET A 277 -1.99 12.50 24.00
N ARG A 278 -3.16 13.12 24.24
CA ARG A 278 -3.27 14.56 24.49
C ARG A 278 -2.48 14.99 25.72
N THR A 279 -2.52 14.22 26.80
CA THR A 279 -1.73 14.50 28.01
C THR A 279 -0.23 14.49 27.71
N LEU A 280 0.25 13.54 26.89
CA LEU A 280 1.65 13.48 26.46
C LEU A 280 2.03 14.71 25.60
N GLN A 281 1.15 15.12 24.68
CA GLN A 281 1.33 16.32 23.87
C GLN A 281 1.43 17.60 24.74
N GLU A 282 0.53 17.79 25.70
CA GLU A 282 0.51 18.98 26.57
C GLU A 282 1.76 19.09 27.44
N LYS A 283 2.35 17.95 27.80
CA LYS A 283 3.62 17.86 28.54
C LYS A 283 4.84 17.99 27.62
N GLY A 284 4.64 18.07 26.31
CA GLY A 284 5.71 18.13 25.30
C GLY A 284 6.54 16.84 25.25
N LEU A 285 5.91 15.69 25.48
CA LEU A 285 6.57 14.38 25.49
C LEU A 285 6.55 13.70 24.12
N ILE A 286 5.73 14.21 23.20
CA ILE A 286 5.65 13.74 21.81
C ILE A 286 6.61 14.54 20.94
N ASP A 287 7.26 13.84 20.01
CA ASP A 287 8.04 14.41 18.92
C ASP A 287 7.23 15.48 18.16
N PRO A 288 7.70 16.74 18.09
CA PRO A 288 7.00 17.80 17.36
C PRO A 288 6.71 17.48 15.89
N GLU A 289 7.49 16.59 15.28
CA GLU A 289 7.34 16.20 13.87
C GLU A 289 6.50 14.93 13.69
N ALA A 290 5.96 14.30 14.75
CA ALA A 290 5.29 13.00 14.69
C ALA A 290 4.13 12.91 13.68
N PHE A 291 3.45 14.02 13.43
CA PHE A 291 2.30 14.11 12.52
C PHE A 291 2.68 14.47 11.08
N GLU A 292 3.95 14.78 10.81
CA GLU A 292 4.41 15.30 9.51
C GLU A 292 5.65 14.56 8.97
N GLN A 293 6.40 13.86 9.82
CA GLN A 293 7.62 13.16 9.43
C GLN A 293 7.33 11.94 8.54
N ASP A 294 8.25 11.69 7.60
CA ASP A 294 8.28 10.45 6.83
C ASP A 294 9.17 9.40 7.50
N TRP A 295 9.13 8.18 6.96
CA TRP A 295 9.94 7.05 7.43
C TRP A 295 11.45 7.36 7.45
N ASN A 296 11.96 8.11 6.48
CA ASN A 296 13.39 8.42 6.42
C ASN A 296 13.81 9.37 7.54
N THR A 297 13.00 10.38 7.81
CA THR A 297 13.18 11.32 8.93
C THR A 297 13.10 10.59 10.27
N TYR A 298 12.10 9.71 10.40
CA TYR A 298 11.91 8.89 11.59
C TYR A 298 13.11 7.97 11.85
N LEU A 299 13.58 7.26 10.82
CA LEU A 299 14.77 6.40 10.88
C LEU A 299 16.05 7.17 11.19
N ALA A 300 16.24 8.35 10.58
CA ALA A 300 17.44 9.16 10.80
C ALA A 300 17.58 9.53 12.28
N LYS A 301 16.51 10.04 12.90
CA LYS A 301 16.48 10.34 14.35
C LYS A 301 16.65 9.08 15.21
N GLY A 302 16.07 7.95 14.80
CA GLY A 302 16.28 6.66 15.46
C GLY A 302 17.75 6.21 15.44
N SER A 303 18.44 6.39 14.30
CA SER A 303 19.86 6.04 14.13
C SER A 303 20.80 6.91 14.98
N GLU A 304 20.36 8.11 15.36
CA GLU A 304 21.06 8.99 16.29
C GLU A 304 20.76 8.67 17.76
N ASN A 305 19.99 7.61 18.04
CA ASN A 305 19.58 7.16 19.37
C ASN A 305 18.86 8.26 20.18
N LEU A 306 17.98 9.02 19.52
CA LEU A 306 17.25 10.14 20.13
C LEU A 306 15.92 9.74 20.77
N TYR A 307 15.43 8.51 20.55
CA TYR A 307 14.12 8.09 21.04
C TYR A 307 14.16 7.43 22.41
N GLY A 308 13.27 7.87 23.30
CA GLY A 308 12.95 7.22 24.56
C GLY A 308 11.99 6.05 24.37
N VAL A 309 10.85 6.31 23.72
CA VAL A 309 9.85 5.32 23.28
C VAL A 309 9.54 5.56 21.82
N TYR A 310 9.44 4.50 21.04
CA TYR A 310 9.12 4.58 19.61
C TYR A 310 8.43 3.30 19.14
N PHE A 311 7.79 3.33 17.98
CA PHE A 311 7.01 2.23 17.43
C PHE A 311 7.60 1.79 16.10
N THR A 312 7.76 0.49 15.91
CA THR A 312 8.15 -0.11 14.62
C THR A 312 8.00 -1.63 14.70
N TRP A 313 7.91 -2.28 13.55
CA TRP A 313 7.81 -3.74 13.42
C TRP A 313 8.98 -4.50 14.06
N ASP A 314 10.22 -4.06 13.81
CA ASP A 314 11.43 -4.62 14.39
C ASP A 314 12.39 -3.50 14.77
N LYS A 315 13.04 -3.65 15.92
CA LYS A 315 13.99 -2.66 16.43
C LYS A 315 15.15 -2.50 15.43
N ALA A 316 15.52 -1.25 15.17
CA ALA A 316 16.72 -0.90 14.43
C ALA A 316 18.01 -1.22 15.22
#